data_AF-A0A845LTM2-F1
#
_entry.id   AF-A0A845LTM2-F1
#
_cell.length_a   1.000
_cell.length_b   1.000
_cell.length_c   1.000
_cell.angle_alpha   90.00
_cell.angle_beta   90.00
_cell.angle_gamma   90.00
#
_symmetry.space_group_name_H-M   'P 1'
#
loop_
_entity.id
_entity.type
_entity.pdbx_description
1 polymer ?
#
loop_
_entity_poly.entity_id
_entity_poly.type
_entity_poly.pdbx_seq_one_letter_code
_entity_poly.pdbx_strand_id
1 'polypeptide(L)'
;MKQIVYGKLYDTDSATLLAKWQNNFSEDDIEFFGEELYKTCRGSYFLVETSSGLEFESTEYESKQKGKEPELTTRIKPISAIEAKNWCEDNVSSDDYINIFGPVPLA
;
A
#
# COMPACT_ATOMS: atom_id res chain seq x y z
N MET A 1 -1.88 11.98 2.09
CA MET A 1 -3.06 11.22 2.57
C MET A 1 -2.95 11.01 4.08
N LYS A 2 -4.07 11.15 4.82
CA LYS A 2 -4.11 10.91 6.27
C LYS A 2 -5.32 10.06 6.64
N GLN A 3 -5.14 9.07 7.51
CA GLN A 3 -6.23 8.22 7.99
C GLN A 3 -5.99 7.79 9.45
N ILE A 4 -7.08 7.72 10.23
CA ILE A 4 -7.03 7.12 11.57
C ILE A 4 -7.44 5.66 11.42
N VAL A 5 -6.55 4.74 11.80
CA VAL A 5 -6.80 3.29 11.78
C VAL A 5 -6.46 2.72 13.16
N TYR A 6 -7.42 2.03 13.78
CA TYR A 6 -7.31 1.50 15.16
C TYR A 6 -6.84 2.56 16.20
N GLY A 7 -7.34 3.79 16.08
CA GLY A 7 -7.00 4.89 16.99
C GLY A 7 -5.60 5.49 16.79
N LYS A 8 -4.88 5.11 15.73
CA LYS A 8 -3.58 5.69 15.36
C LYS A 8 -3.69 6.48 14.07
N LEU A 9 -3.08 7.67 14.03
CA LEU A 9 -2.97 8.49 12.84
C LEU A 9 -1.81 7.99 11.96
N TYR A 10 -2.13 7.70 10.70
CA TYR A 10 -1.17 7.45 9.63
C TYR A 10 -1.24 8.60 8.64
N ASP A 11 -0.09 9.14 8.29
CA ASP A 11 0.05 10.36 7.49
C ASP A 11 1.25 10.21 6.55
N THR A 12 0.97 10.11 5.25
CA THR A 12 2.00 9.93 4.21
C THR A 12 2.94 11.13 4.12
N ASP A 13 2.48 12.33 4.50
CA ASP A 13 3.30 13.56 4.41
C ASP A 13 4.38 13.59 5.49
N SER A 14 4.12 12.91 6.62
CA SER A 14 5.04 12.82 7.76
C SER A 14 5.85 11.52 7.79
N ALA A 15 5.47 10.54 6.97
CA ALA A 15 6.10 9.24 6.89
C ALA A 15 7.16 9.21 5.78
N THR A 16 8.12 8.31 5.91
CA THR A 16 9.11 8.05 4.85
C THR A 16 8.57 6.99 3.92
N LEU A 17 8.41 7.33 2.65
CA LEU A 17 8.18 6.35 1.59
C LEU A 17 9.44 5.49 1.45
N LEU A 18 9.26 4.17 1.53
CA LEU A 18 10.35 3.20 1.40
C LEU A 18 10.39 2.55 0.03
N ALA A 19 9.23 2.22 -0.53
CA ALA A 19 9.12 1.52 -1.81
C ALA A 19 7.74 1.71 -2.43
N LYS A 20 7.68 1.50 -3.75
CA LYS A 20 6.44 1.47 -4.53
C LYS A 20 6.43 0.23 -5.41
N TRP A 21 5.26 -0.34 -5.58
CA TRP A 21 5.00 -1.38 -6.55
C TRP A 21 3.64 -1.15 -7.18
N GLN A 22 3.49 -1.52 -8.44
CA GLN A 22 2.21 -1.55 -9.12
C GLN A 22 2.23 -2.66 -10.16
N ASN A 23 1.04 -3.14 -10.51
CA ASN A 23 0.91 -4.04 -11.63
C ASN A 23 1.10 -3.32 -12.98
N ASN A 24 1.05 -4.09 -14.07
CA ASN A 24 1.36 -3.58 -15.42
C ASN A 24 0.19 -2.83 -16.09
N PHE A 25 -0.86 -2.51 -15.34
CA PHE A 25 -2.04 -1.82 -15.86
C PHE A 25 -1.90 -0.30 -15.68
N SER A 26 -2.60 0.46 -16.53
CA SER A 26 -2.73 1.91 -16.38
C SER A 26 -3.72 2.21 -15.26
N GLU A 27 -3.61 3.37 -14.60
CA GLU A 27 -4.57 3.82 -13.58
C GLU A 27 -6.02 3.88 -14.10
N ASP A 28 -6.21 4.00 -15.42
CA ASP A 28 -7.52 3.97 -16.09
C ASP A 28 -8.12 2.56 -16.26
N ASP A 29 -7.30 1.51 -16.14
CA ASP A 29 -7.75 0.12 -16.27
C ASP A 29 -8.34 -0.35 -14.94
N ILE A 30 -9.53 -0.96 -14.95
CA ILE A 30 -10.21 -1.48 -13.74
C ILE A 30 -9.41 -2.52 -12.94
N GLU A 31 -8.40 -3.11 -13.58
CA GLU A 31 -7.49 -4.09 -12.98
C GLU A 31 -6.26 -3.43 -12.33
N PHE A 32 -6.13 -2.09 -12.39
CA PHE A 32 -5.03 -1.37 -11.75
C PHE A 32 -5.01 -1.59 -10.24
N PHE A 33 -3.82 -1.94 -9.77
CA PHE A 33 -3.53 -2.07 -8.36
C PHE A 33 -2.08 -1.65 -8.10
N GLY A 34 -1.90 -0.78 -7.11
CA GLY A 34 -0.62 -0.26 -6.68
C GLY A 34 -0.52 -0.20 -5.16
N GLU A 35 0.69 -0.38 -4.66
CA GLU A 35 1.00 -0.36 -3.25
C GLU A 35 2.25 0.47 -2.98
N GLU A 36 2.16 1.31 -1.94
CA GLU A 36 3.28 2.12 -1.46
C GLU A 36 3.57 1.78 0.00
N LEU A 37 4.81 1.38 0.30
CA LEU A 37 5.25 1.07 1.66
C LEU A 37 5.80 2.31 2.35
N TYR A 38 5.22 2.68 3.47
CA TYR A 38 5.65 3.79 4.30
C TYR A 38 6.11 3.35 5.69
N LYS A 39 7.04 4.11 6.25
CA LYS A 39 7.47 4.03 7.65
C LYS A 39 7.26 5.36 8.34
N THR A 40 6.47 5.34 9.40
CA THR A 40 6.27 6.50 10.28
C THR A 40 7.57 6.90 10.99
N CYS A 41 7.66 8.14 11.45
CA CYS A 41 8.79 8.61 12.27
C CYS A 41 8.97 7.81 13.58
N ARG A 42 7.92 7.12 14.05
CA ARG A 42 7.92 6.23 15.22
C ARG A 42 8.27 4.77 14.88
N GLY A 43 8.60 4.47 13.62
CA GLY A 43 9.03 3.15 13.15
C GLY A 43 7.91 2.14 12.88
N SER A 44 6.63 2.54 12.97
CA SER A 44 5.51 1.72 12.50
C SER A 44 5.40 1.76 10.97
N TYR A 45 4.98 0.64 10.36
CA TYR A 45 4.83 0.49 8.92
C TYR A 45 3.36 0.49 8.49
N PHE A 46 3.09 0.93 7.28
CA PHE A 46 1.77 0.85 6.66
C PHE A 46 1.90 0.86 5.14
N LEU A 47 0.93 0.22 4.48
CA LEU A 47 0.75 0.29 3.03
C LEU A 47 -0.32 1.32 2.69
N VAL A 48 -0.10 2.06 1.61
CA VAL A 48 -1.15 2.76 0.88
C VAL A 48 -1.48 1.89 -0.33
N GLU A 49 -2.63 1.25 -0.30
CA GLU A 49 -3.14 0.44 -1.42
C GLU A 49 -4.03 1.34 -2.28
N THR A 50 -3.77 1.38 -3.59
CA THR A 50 -4.53 2.13 -4.59
C THR A 50 -5.09 1.16 -5.62
N SER A 51 -6.37 1.26 -5.94
CA SER A 51 -7.00 0.48 -7.00
C SER A 51 -8.01 1.33 -7.77
N SER A 52 -8.21 1.01 -9.04
CA SER A 52 -9.26 1.60 -9.89
C SER A 52 -10.58 0.82 -9.84
N GLY A 53 -10.57 -0.32 -9.14
CA GLY A 53 -11.70 -1.25 -9.02
C GLY A 53 -12.40 -1.19 -7.66
N LEU A 54 -13.61 -1.75 -7.62
CA LEU A 54 -14.50 -1.82 -6.43
C LEU A 54 -13.98 -2.68 -5.27
N GLU A 55 -12.72 -3.12 -5.29
CA GLU A 55 -12.15 -4.14 -4.39
C GLU A 55 -12.09 -3.72 -2.91
N PHE A 56 -12.22 -2.42 -2.63
CA PHE A 56 -12.18 -1.89 -1.27
C PHE A 56 -13.56 -1.68 -0.63
N GLU A 57 -14.66 -1.84 -1.38
CA GLU A 57 -16.03 -1.72 -0.86
C GLU A 57 -16.50 -3.03 -0.22
N SER A 58 -16.07 -3.27 1.02
CA SER A 58 -16.64 -4.29 1.91
C SER A 58 -17.56 -3.65 2.95
N THR A 59 -18.53 -2.87 2.50
CA THR A 59 -19.73 -2.59 3.31
C THR A 59 -20.97 -2.86 2.47
N GLU A 60 -21.94 -3.57 3.05
CA GLU A 60 -23.26 -3.94 2.48
C GLU A 60 -24.10 -2.77 1.91
N TYR A 61 -23.58 -1.55 1.85
CA TYR A 61 -24.35 -0.33 1.58
C TYR A 61 -24.13 0.33 0.22
N GLU A 62 -23.07 0.00 -0.53
CA GLU A 62 -22.70 0.82 -1.72
C GLU A 62 -22.61 0.04 -3.05
N SER A 63 -23.11 -1.21 -3.09
CA SER A 63 -23.28 -1.95 -4.35
C SER A 63 -24.48 -1.43 -5.18
N LYS A 64 -24.46 -0.15 -5.60
CA LYS A 64 -25.44 0.43 -6.54
C LYS A 64 -24.84 1.50 -7.45
N GLN A 65 -23.63 1.31 -7.99
CA GLN A 65 -23.08 2.23 -9.00
C GLN A 65 -22.64 1.48 -10.26
N LYS A 66 -23.63 0.87 -10.94
CA LYS A 66 -23.44 0.27 -12.26
C LYS A 66 -23.32 1.41 -13.30
N GLY A 67 -22.13 1.61 -13.86
CA GLY A 67 -21.88 2.56 -14.96
C GLY A 67 -21.10 3.83 -14.59
N LYS A 68 -20.42 3.86 -13.44
CA LYS A 68 -19.44 4.91 -13.14
C LYS A 68 -18.08 4.58 -13.76
N GLU A 69 -17.38 5.62 -14.19
CA GLU A 69 -15.96 5.55 -14.56
C GLU A 69 -15.14 5.03 -13.36
N PRO A 70 -14.03 4.32 -13.60
CA PRO A 70 -13.17 3.84 -12.52
C PRO A 70 -12.67 5.04 -11.70
N GLU A 71 -13.12 5.13 -10.44
CA GLU A 71 -12.61 6.11 -9.49
C GLU A 71 -11.46 5.44 -8.70
N LEU A 72 -10.26 6.01 -8.76
CA LEU A 72 -9.13 5.51 -7.95
C LEU A 72 -9.48 5.60 -6.47
N THR A 73 -9.52 4.45 -5.81
CA THR A 73 -9.76 4.32 -4.39
C THR A 73 -8.45 4.00 -3.68
N THR A 74 -8.19 4.68 -2.57
CA THR A 74 -6.98 4.50 -1.76
C THR A 74 -7.33 4.12 -0.33
N ARG A 75 -6.60 3.18 0.28
CA ARG A 75 -6.74 2.85 1.70
C ARG A 75 -5.39 2.72 2.41
N ILE A 76 -5.36 3.09 3.69
CA ILE A 76 -4.21 2.82 4.56
C ILE A 76 -4.41 1.49 5.30
N LYS A 77 -3.45 0.58 5.13
CA LYS A 77 -3.37 -0.69 5.83
C LYS A 77 -2.13 -0.73 6.74
N PRO A 78 -2.30 -0.57 8.06
CA PRO A 78 -1.21 -0.79 9.00
C PRO A 78 -0.70 -2.22 8.93
N ILE A 79 0.61 -2.39 8.92
CA ILE A 79 1.25 -3.71 8.88
C ILE A 79 2.39 -3.79 9.89
N SER A 80 2.75 -5.02 10.27
CA SER A 80 3.92 -5.31 11.09
C SER A 80 5.22 -5.14 10.29
N ALA A 81 6.35 -5.06 11.01
CA ALA A 81 7.66 -5.02 10.37
C ALA A 81 7.99 -6.31 9.60
N ILE A 82 7.42 -7.46 10.01
CA ILE A 82 7.60 -8.74 9.31
C ILE A 82 6.81 -8.71 8.00
N GLU A 83 5.56 -8.28 8.03
CA GLU A 83 4.74 -8.13 6.81
C GLU A 83 5.37 -7.12 5.84
N ALA A 84 5.98 -6.05 6.33
CA ALA A 84 6.69 -5.08 5.48
C ALA A 84 7.90 -5.70 4.77
N LYS A 85 8.65 -6.57 5.45
CA LYS A 85 9.77 -7.31 4.85
C LYS A 85 9.29 -8.30 3.79
N ASN A 86 8.30 -9.12 4.14
CA ASN A 86 7.73 -10.10 3.21
C ASN A 86 7.19 -9.39 1.96
N TRP A 87 6.48 -8.27 2.14
CA TRP A 87 6.00 -7.46 1.02
C TRP A 87 7.16 -6.98 0.13
N CYS A 88 8.27 -6.54 0.71
CA CYS A 88 9.44 -6.16 -0.10
C CYS A 88 10.11 -7.36 -0.79
N GLU A 89 10.17 -8.53 -0.16
CA GLU A 89 10.71 -9.75 -0.79
C GLU A 89 9.92 -10.14 -2.05
N ASP A 90 8.61 -9.94 -2.04
CA ASP A 90 7.72 -10.29 -3.15
C ASP A 90 7.66 -9.21 -4.24
N ASN A 91 7.82 -7.92 -3.89
CA ASN A 91 7.42 -6.81 -4.76
C ASN A 91 8.56 -5.86 -5.18
N VAL A 92 9.73 -5.90 -4.53
CA VAL A 92 10.85 -5.00 -4.89
C VAL A 92 12.12 -5.77 -5.24
N SER A 93 13.09 -5.07 -5.84
CA SER A 93 14.38 -5.65 -6.13
C SER A 93 15.15 -6.00 -4.84
N SER A 94 16.05 -6.97 -4.90
CA SER A 94 16.91 -7.32 -3.77
C SER A 94 17.78 -6.14 -3.30
N ASP A 95 18.22 -5.28 -4.22
CA ASP A 95 18.98 -4.07 -3.89
C ASP A 95 18.13 -3.08 -3.10
N ASP A 96 16.87 -2.86 -3.49
CA ASP A 96 15.95 -1.99 -2.76
C ASP A 96 15.63 -2.54 -1.38
N TYR A 97 15.37 -3.86 -1.27
CA TYR A 97 15.18 -4.51 0.01
C TYR A 97 16.36 -4.24 0.96
N ILE A 98 17.60 -4.44 0.48
CA ILE A 98 18.81 -4.24 1.27
C ILE A 98 18.99 -2.77 1.65
N ASN A 99 18.64 -1.83 0.77
CA ASN A 99 18.68 -0.39 1.08
C ASN A 99 17.67 -0.02 2.18
N ILE A 100 16.50 -0.68 2.22
CA ILE A 100 15.43 -0.40 3.19
C ILE A 100 15.69 -1.07 4.55
N PHE A 101 16.08 -2.35 4.55
CA PHE A 101 16.15 -3.18 5.77
C PHE A 101 17.56 -3.61 6.18
N GLY A 102 18.56 -3.37 5.32
CA GLY A 102 19.93 -3.83 5.51
C GLY A 102 20.21 -5.20 4.90
N PRO A 103 21.47 -5.66 4.96
CA PRO A 103 21.91 -6.90 4.35
C PRO A 103 21.27 -8.14 5.01
N VAL A 104 21.02 -9.17 4.20
CA VAL A 104 20.50 -10.46 4.64
C VAL A 104 21.61 -11.53 4.67
N PRO A 105 21.52 -12.54 5.57
CA PRO A 105 22.46 -13.67 5.58
C PRO A 105 22.41 -14.46 4.27
N LEU A 106 23.57 -14.99 3.84
CA LEU A 106 23.64 -15.94 2.73
C LEU A 106 23.01 -17.27 3.15
N ALA A 107 22.29 -17.91 2.22
CA ALA A 107 21.66 -19.22 2.40
C ALA A 107 22.67 -20.38 2.39
#